data_AF-A0A357HC75-F1
#
_entry.id   AF-A0A357HC75-F1
#
_cell.length_a   1.000
_cell.length_b   1.000
_cell.length_c   1.000
_cell.angle_alpha   90.00
_cell.angle_beta   90.00
_cell.angle_gamma   90.00
#
_symmetry.space_group_name_H-M   'P 1'
#
loop_
_entity.id
_entity.type
_entity.pdbx_description
1 polymer ?
#
loop_
_entity_poly.entity_id
_entity_poly.type
_entity_poly.pdbx_seq_one_letter_code
_entity_poly.pdbx_strand_id
1 'polypeptide(L)'
;MEDRGPDVKVETDIRDESRADLRLAAKNSDKKPVGIINRLRTWYLNRGTLPLDEEEMEGSLPASERHASFWYHQAEKETSKKKARFFKRVGKPEQSSPLKLAITRGKRRVRDFFQDHPNTQFCMEQVWLIFLELVSAFIFAYGYRCFIGPSRVPYEDAQSNGINMTEAQYNSLPLYKAASLISPTHLVSGGASGIGQVFTRIVLLFGVTTVSQQTLQSLFYFLVNLPIIILGFIKVGKKFTFYSLVNVLFTSILIDRIPQSWCEIINIYDDPLARALAGGLTTGVSSGMALAIGTSTGGVDILSIFIAEKKGTTVGKYSLVINTCTVLIYTALNFIHAPADSVLAFENGSSQLTMSLYTIIYFCCQTLIVDNLNTKNKKTELQIFTTSKIMNRVLIHGFPHACTVQDARGGFSGTPLSVIYVVVSHSEVKKAIKIMRTVDPNCFISVIATKQVYGKFYIKPLE
;
A
#
# COMPACT_ATOMS: atom_id res chain seq x y z
N MET A 1 -3.25 -25.11 63.99
CA MET A 1 -3.85 -23.86 64.52
C MET A 1 -2.80 -22.79 64.36
N GLU A 2 -3.20 -21.54 64.10
CA GLU A 2 -2.38 -20.40 63.61
C GLU A 2 -2.11 -20.46 62.10
N ASP A 3 -2.28 -19.42 61.28
CA ASP A 3 -2.46 -17.99 61.55
C ASP A 3 -3.23 -17.34 60.37
N ARG A 4 -4.18 -16.44 60.64
CA ARG A 4 -4.91 -15.65 59.63
C ARG A 4 -4.36 -14.22 59.67
N GLY A 5 -3.58 -13.83 58.65
CA GLY A 5 -3.16 -12.44 58.43
C GLY A 5 -4.30 -11.55 57.92
N PRO A 6 -4.24 -10.22 58.14
CA PRO A 6 -5.38 -9.32 57.95
C PRO A 6 -5.51 -8.80 56.50
N ASP A 7 -6.66 -9.05 55.89
CA ASP A 7 -7.16 -8.40 54.67
C ASP A 7 -7.68 -6.99 54.98
N VAL A 8 -6.90 -5.91 54.77
CA VAL A 8 -7.46 -4.55 54.52
C VAL A 8 -6.44 -3.62 53.81
N LYS A 9 -6.94 -2.81 52.85
CA LYS A 9 -6.43 -1.50 52.35
C LYS A 9 -5.53 -1.45 51.10
N VAL A 10 -6.01 -1.93 49.94
CA VAL A 10 -5.41 -1.54 48.63
C VAL A 10 -6.41 -0.80 47.73
N GLU A 11 -7.71 -0.99 47.92
CA GLU A 11 -8.73 -0.49 46.96
C GLU A 11 -9.22 0.94 47.25
N THR A 12 -9.01 1.45 48.46
CA THR A 12 -9.35 2.82 48.84
C THR A 12 -8.27 3.85 48.46
N ASP A 13 -6.99 3.47 48.49
CA ASP A 13 -5.88 4.40 48.18
C ASP A 13 -5.83 4.77 46.69
N ILE A 14 -6.11 3.80 45.80
CA ILE A 14 -6.14 4.02 44.34
C ILE A 14 -7.26 5.01 43.96
N ARG A 15 -8.37 5.05 44.70
CA ARG A 15 -9.49 5.97 44.45
C ARG A 15 -9.17 7.41 44.88
N ASP A 16 -8.41 7.61 45.94
CA ASP A 16 -8.05 8.95 46.42
C ASP A 16 -6.88 9.55 45.65
N GLU A 17 -5.90 8.76 45.20
CA GLU A 17 -4.87 9.22 44.24
C GLU A 17 -5.49 9.62 42.89
N SER A 18 -6.46 8.85 42.40
CA SER A 18 -7.22 9.17 41.18
C SER A 18 -7.98 10.50 41.30
N ARG A 19 -8.50 10.83 42.49
CA ARG A 19 -9.21 12.10 42.76
C ARG A 19 -8.25 13.29 42.86
N ALA A 20 -7.07 13.09 43.43
CA ALA A 20 -6.02 14.11 43.48
C ALA A 20 -5.48 14.43 42.07
N ASP A 21 -5.26 13.41 41.24
CA ASP A 21 -4.80 13.54 39.86
C ASP A 21 -5.85 14.19 38.94
N LEU A 22 -7.14 13.89 39.14
CA LEU A 22 -8.23 14.56 38.43
C LEU A 22 -8.36 16.04 38.82
N ARG A 23 -8.13 16.38 40.09
CA ARG A 23 -8.08 17.77 40.56
C ARG A 23 -6.86 18.52 40.00
N LEU A 24 -5.71 17.86 39.87
CA LEU A 24 -4.51 18.43 39.24
C LEU A 24 -4.69 18.64 37.74
N ALA A 25 -5.30 17.68 37.03
CA ALA A 25 -5.61 17.77 35.61
C ALA A 25 -6.65 18.85 35.28
N ALA A 26 -7.62 19.06 36.18
CA ALA A 26 -8.57 20.16 36.08
C ALA A 26 -7.91 21.54 36.32
N LYS A 27 -6.93 21.62 37.22
CA LYS A 27 -6.21 22.86 37.55
C LYS A 27 -5.20 23.28 36.46
N ASN A 28 -4.71 22.34 35.64
CA ASN A 28 -3.67 22.57 34.63
C ASN A 28 -4.17 22.55 33.16
N SER A 29 -5.47 22.40 32.89
CA SER A 29 -6.01 22.29 31.53
C SER A 29 -6.67 23.57 31.01
N ASP A 30 -5.86 24.60 30.75
CA ASP A 30 -6.30 25.83 30.05
C ASP A 30 -6.54 25.64 28.53
N LYS A 31 -6.56 24.40 28.03
CA LYS A 31 -6.90 24.07 26.63
C LYS A 31 -7.68 22.74 26.57
N LYS A 32 -9.01 22.81 26.40
CA LYS A 32 -9.88 21.64 26.15
C LYS A 32 -10.12 21.43 24.65
N PRO A 33 -10.12 20.18 24.15
CA PRO A 33 -10.89 19.78 22.97
C PRO A 33 -12.20 19.09 23.42
N VAL A 34 -13.31 19.83 23.34
CA VAL A 34 -14.68 19.45 23.74
C VAL A 34 -15.22 18.21 23.01
N GLY A 35 -14.61 17.79 21.90
CA GLY A 35 -15.07 16.66 21.07
C GLY A 35 -14.71 15.25 21.55
N ILE A 36 -13.83 15.11 22.56
CA ILE A 36 -13.49 13.79 23.15
C ILE A 36 -14.42 13.47 24.32
N ILE A 37 -14.76 14.48 25.12
CA ILE A 37 -15.65 14.34 26.28
C ILE A 37 -17.08 14.01 25.82
N ASN A 38 -17.58 14.65 24.76
CA ASN A 38 -18.89 14.29 24.21
C ASN A 38 -18.93 12.86 23.67
N ARG A 39 -17.85 12.34 23.07
CA ARG A 39 -17.80 10.94 22.62
C ARG A 39 -17.75 9.94 23.78
N LEU A 40 -17.10 10.29 24.88
CA LEU A 40 -17.13 9.48 26.10
C LEU A 40 -18.50 9.49 26.76
N ARG A 41 -19.21 10.64 26.75
CA ARG A 41 -20.58 10.77 27.26
C ARG A 41 -21.59 9.94 26.46
N THR A 42 -21.52 9.97 25.13
CA THR A 42 -22.39 9.14 24.27
C THR A 42 -22.10 7.64 24.44
N TRP A 43 -20.85 7.26 24.72
CA TRP A 43 -20.48 5.88 24.97
C TRP A 43 -20.97 5.37 26.35
N TYR A 44 -20.96 6.23 27.39
CA TYR A 44 -21.48 5.89 28.72
C TYR A 44 -23.01 5.75 28.75
N LEU A 45 -23.72 6.62 28.02
CA LEU A 45 -25.19 6.56 27.88
C LEU A 45 -25.67 5.29 27.14
N ASN A 46 -24.85 4.74 26.25
CA ASN A 46 -25.18 3.52 25.48
C ASN A 46 -25.04 2.20 26.28
N ARG A 47 -24.69 2.24 27.58
CA ARG A 47 -24.54 1.03 28.43
C ARG A 47 -25.65 0.78 29.45
N GLY A 48 -26.82 1.41 29.31
CA GLY A 48 -28.08 0.84 29.80
C GLY A 48 -28.24 0.72 31.32
N THR A 49 -27.84 1.75 32.08
CA THR A 49 -28.42 1.99 33.41
C THR A 49 -29.34 3.20 33.31
N LEU A 50 -30.63 3.02 33.64
CA LEU A 50 -31.74 3.98 33.49
C LEU A 50 -31.44 5.38 34.09
N PRO A 51 -32.09 6.44 33.57
CA PRO A 51 -31.89 7.81 34.01
C PRO A 51 -32.69 8.10 35.28
N LEU A 52 -32.10 8.85 36.21
CA LEU A 52 -32.85 9.60 37.22
C LEU A 52 -33.06 11.02 36.67
N ASP A 53 -34.27 11.55 36.80
CA ASP A 53 -34.66 12.87 36.29
C ASP A 53 -33.87 14.00 36.99
N GLU A 54 -33.58 15.10 36.26
CA GLU A 54 -32.72 16.21 36.71
C GLU A 54 -33.21 16.89 38.00
N GLU A 55 -34.53 16.89 38.27
CA GLU A 55 -35.11 17.45 39.50
C GLU A 55 -34.90 16.58 40.75
N GLU A 56 -34.76 15.25 40.60
CA GLU A 56 -34.47 14.34 41.73
C GLU A 56 -32.98 14.37 42.14
N MET A 57 -32.08 14.77 41.23
CA MET A 57 -30.67 14.97 41.55
C MET A 57 -30.41 16.22 42.39
N GLU A 58 -31.13 17.33 42.18
CA GLU A 58 -30.88 18.56 42.95
C GLU A 58 -31.35 18.48 44.41
N GLY A 59 -32.40 17.69 44.69
CA GLY A 59 -32.91 17.46 46.04
C GLY A 59 -32.01 16.56 46.91
N SER A 60 -31.20 15.69 46.28
CA SER A 60 -30.42 14.65 46.96
C SER A 60 -28.94 15.02 47.21
N LEU A 61 -28.49 16.19 46.75
CA LEU A 61 -27.11 16.65 46.94
C LEU A 61 -26.89 17.32 48.32
N PRO A 62 -25.85 16.94 49.08
CA PRO A 62 -25.47 17.61 50.33
C PRO A 62 -25.19 19.10 50.12
N ALA A 63 -25.44 19.93 51.14
CA ALA A 63 -25.35 21.40 51.08
C ALA A 63 -23.98 21.94 50.60
N SER A 64 -22.92 21.16 50.68
CA SER A 64 -21.57 21.49 50.18
C SER A 64 -21.46 21.46 48.65
N GLU A 65 -22.29 20.68 47.94
CA GLU A 65 -22.21 20.50 46.49
C GLU A 65 -23.08 21.50 45.70
N ARG A 66 -24.13 22.05 46.33
CA ARG A 66 -24.91 23.18 45.77
C ARG A 66 -24.08 24.46 45.66
N HIS A 67 -23.13 24.65 46.57
CA HIS A 67 -22.18 25.76 46.49
C HIS A 67 -21.23 25.59 45.29
N ALA A 68 -20.80 24.37 44.99
CA ALA A 68 -19.88 24.09 43.89
C ALA A 68 -20.53 24.28 42.50
N SER A 69 -21.81 23.93 42.33
CA SER A 69 -22.55 24.17 41.07
C SER A 69 -22.77 25.66 40.80
N PHE A 70 -23.06 26.45 41.84
CA PHE A 70 -23.18 27.91 41.74
C PHE A 70 -21.85 28.55 41.28
N TRP A 71 -20.72 28.19 41.92
CA TRP A 71 -19.40 28.68 41.53
C TRP A 71 -18.97 28.20 40.14
N TYR A 72 -19.37 27.00 39.71
CA TYR A 72 -19.12 26.48 38.37
C TYR A 72 -19.79 27.35 37.29
N HIS A 73 -21.08 27.67 37.44
CA HIS A 73 -21.79 28.51 36.48
C HIS A 73 -21.31 29.97 36.48
N GLN A 74 -20.87 30.48 37.63
CA GLN A 74 -20.28 31.82 37.72
C GLN A 74 -18.90 31.88 37.05
N ALA A 75 -18.06 30.85 37.22
CA ALA A 75 -16.78 30.69 36.55
C ALA A 75 -16.92 30.51 35.02
N GLU A 76 -17.97 29.84 34.57
CA GLU A 76 -18.28 29.63 33.15
C GLU A 76 -18.76 30.92 32.45
N LYS A 77 -19.55 31.75 33.14
CA LYS A 77 -19.94 33.09 32.67
C LYS A 77 -18.74 34.05 32.61
N GLU A 78 -17.84 33.99 33.59
CA GLU A 78 -16.59 34.75 33.64
C GLU A 78 -15.63 34.35 32.50
N THR A 79 -15.42 33.05 32.27
CA THR A 79 -14.55 32.54 31.19
C THR A 79 -15.13 32.81 29.80
N SER A 80 -16.45 32.79 29.63
CA SER A 80 -17.10 33.19 28.38
C SER A 80 -16.92 34.68 28.07
N LYS A 81 -17.01 35.55 29.07
CA LYS A 81 -16.73 36.99 28.92
C LYS A 81 -15.24 37.27 28.65
N LYS A 82 -14.33 36.52 29.28
CA LYS A 82 -12.88 36.61 29.02
C LYS A 82 -12.51 36.09 27.62
N LYS A 83 -13.14 35.00 27.15
CA LYS A 83 -13.04 34.52 25.76
C LYS A 83 -13.49 35.57 24.75
N ALA A 84 -14.65 36.20 24.97
CA ALA A 84 -15.17 37.23 24.08
C ALA A 84 -14.23 38.45 23.98
N ARG A 85 -13.56 38.83 25.08
CA ARG A 85 -12.57 39.91 25.08
C ARG A 85 -11.22 39.50 24.47
N PHE A 86 -10.79 38.26 24.67
CA PHE A 86 -9.56 37.71 24.07
C PHE A 86 -9.67 37.59 22.55
N PHE A 87 -10.79 37.10 22.01
CA PHE A 87 -11.07 37.08 20.57
C PHE A 87 -11.21 38.48 19.94
N LYS A 88 -11.46 39.53 20.76
CA LYS A 88 -11.48 40.93 20.33
C LYS A 88 -10.08 41.58 20.33
N ARG A 89 -9.12 41.03 21.09
CA ARG A 89 -7.73 41.54 21.24
C ARG A 89 -6.70 40.77 20.41
N VAL A 90 -6.92 39.48 20.15
CA VAL A 90 -6.06 38.70 19.25
C VAL A 90 -6.59 38.91 17.85
N GLY A 91 -5.79 39.60 17.02
CA GLY A 91 -6.12 39.94 15.64
C GLY A 91 -6.69 38.77 14.84
N LYS A 92 -7.56 39.12 13.88
CA LYS A 92 -8.23 38.19 12.96
C LYS A 92 -7.27 37.07 12.52
N PRO A 93 -7.69 35.79 12.58
CA PRO A 93 -6.87 34.72 12.04
C PRO A 93 -6.58 35.04 10.58
N GLU A 94 -5.31 34.91 10.21
CA GLU A 94 -4.74 35.05 8.88
C GLU A 94 -5.79 34.75 7.79
N GLN A 95 -6.12 35.75 6.97
CA GLN A 95 -7.11 35.61 5.90
C GLN A 95 -6.64 34.55 4.90
N SER A 96 -7.01 33.29 5.13
CA SER A 96 -6.87 32.25 4.13
C SER A 96 -7.62 32.71 2.88
N SER A 97 -6.96 32.70 1.72
CA SER A 97 -7.57 33.18 0.47
C SER A 97 -8.98 32.61 0.27
N PRO A 98 -9.92 33.38 -0.29
CA PRO A 98 -11.31 32.94 -0.51
C PRO A 98 -11.37 31.59 -1.25
N LEU A 99 -10.39 31.32 -2.12
CA LEU A 99 -10.20 30.05 -2.80
C LEU A 99 -9.88 28.89 -1.83
N LYS A 100 -8.92 29.07 -0.90
CA LYS A 100 -8.60 28.05 0.12
C LYS A 100 -9.82 27.75 1.00
N LEU A 101 -10.60 28.77 1.35
CA LEU A 101 -11.80 28.61 2.16
C LEU A 101 -12.90 27.86 1.39
N ALA A 102 -13.10 28.17 0.11
CA ALA A 102 -14.05 27.50 -0.77
C ALA A 102 -13.69 26.01 -0.99
N ILE A 103 -12.41 25.71 -1.26
CA ILE A 103 -11.92 24.33 -1.38
C ILE A 103 -12.13 23.57 -0.06
N THR A 104 -11.86 24.20 1.07
CA THR A 104 -12.04 23.57 2.39
C THR A 104 -13.51 23.30 2.70
N ARG A 105 -14.41 24.22 2.36
CA ARG A 105 -15.86 24.03 2.47
C ARG A 105 -16.36 22.91 1.56
N GLY A 106 -15.90 22.88 0.31
CA GLY A 106 -16.21 21.81 -0.64
C GLY A 106 -15.76 20.44 -0.15
N LYS A 107 -14.50 20.30 0.29
CA LYS A 107 -13.98 19.07 0.89
C LYS A 107 -14.77 18.61 2.12
N ARG A 108 -15.23 19.57 2.94
CA ARG A 108 -16.03 19.25 4.12
C ARG A 108 -17.42 18.74 3.71
N ARG A 109 -18.11 19.43 2.80
CA ARG A 109 -19.43 19.02 2.30
C ARG A 109 -19.42 17.63 1.67
N VAL A 110 -18.39 17.30 0.87
CA VAL A 110 -18.23 15.96 0.28
C VAL A 110 -18.02 14.89 1.35
N ARG A 111 -17.17 15.17 2.36
CA ARG A 111 -16.93 14.24 3.46
C ARG A 111 -18.20 14.02 4.29
N ASP A 112 -18.93 15.07 4.60
CA ASP A 112 -20.15 15.00 5.40
C ASP A 112 -21.22 14.18 4.63
N PHE A 113 -21.37 14.39 3.31
CA PHE A 113 -22.23 13.57 2.45
C PHE A 113 -21.89 12.07 2.47
N PHE A 114 -20.60 11.71 2.43
CA PHE A 114 -20.19 10.31 2.52
C PHE A 114 -20.43 9.70 3.91
N GLN A 115 -20.41 10.51 4.98
CA GLN A 115 -20.78 10.04 6.32
C GLN A 115 -22.29 9.74 6.41
N ASP A 116 -23.12 10.52 5.72
CA ASP A 116 -24.58 10.37 5.72
C ASP A 116 -25.07 9.23 4.82
N HIS A 117 -24.27 8.81 3.82
CA HIS A 117 -24.64 7.76 2.85
C HIS A 117 -23.61 6.62 2.77
N PRO A 118 -23.66 5.65 3.71
CA PRO A 118 -22.69 4.56 3.78
C PRO A 118 -22.71 3.64 2.55
N ASN A 119 -23.88 3.38 1.97
CA ASN A 119 -24.00 2.55 0.76
C ASN A 119 -23.36 3.22 -0.47
N THR A 120 -23.50 4.55 -0.59
CA THR A 120 -22.90 5.32 -1.68
C THR A 120 -21.38 5.39 -1.51
N GLN A 121 -20.89 5.55 -0.28
CA GLN A 121 -19.45 5.47 0.02
C GLN A 121 -18.89 4.11 -0.39
N PHE A 122 -19.54 3.01 0.02
CA PHE A 122 -19.11 1.67 -0.33
C PHE A 122 -19.08 1.43 -1.85
N CYS A 123 -20.11 1.87 -2.56
CA CYS A 123 -20.19 1.75 -4.02
C CYS A 123 -19.07 2.55 -4.70
N MET A 124 -18.86 3.81 -4.29
CA MET A 124 -17.77 4.65 -4.82
C MET A 124 -16.39 4.04 -4.54
N GLU A 125 -16.19 3.46 -3.36
CA GLU A 125 -14.96 2.73 -3.05
C GLU A 125 -14.75 1.52 -3.97
N GLN A 126 -15.80 0.72 -4.24
CA GLN A 126 -15.67 -0.41 -5.18
C GLN A 126 -15.37 0.08 -6.60
N VAL A 127 -16.08 1.09 -7.09
CA VAL A 127 -15.86 1.67 -8.42
C VAL A 127 -14.43 2.22 -8.54
N TRP A 128 -13.95 2.90 -7.51
CA TRP A 128 -12.59 3.42 -7.46
C TRP A 128 -11.54 2.29 -7.49
N LEU A 129 -11.77 1.20 -6.76
CA LEU A 129 -10.88 0.02 -6.78
C LEU A 129 -10.86 -0.62 -8.17
N ILE A 130 -12.02 -0.85 -8.80
CA ILE A 130 -12.10 -1.39 -10.17
C ILE A 130 -11.36 -0.46 -11.14
N PHE A 131 -11.59 0.84 -11.06
CA PHE A 131 -10.91 1.80 -11.91
C PHE A 131 -9.38 1.71 -11.78
N LEU A 132 -8.86 1.65 -10.56
CA LEU A 132 -7.43 1.49 -10.33
C LEU A 132 -6.88 0.15 -10.85
N GLU A 133 -7.66 -0.94 -10.75
CA GLU A 133 -7.28 -2.22 -11.36
C GLU A 133 -7.21 -2.14 -12.89
N LEU A 134 -8.19 -1.50 -13.53
CA LEU A 134 -8.20 -1.34 -14.98
C LEU A 134 -7.02 -0.49 -15.46
N VAL A 135 -6.67 0.57 -14.72
CA VAL A 135 -5.49 1.39 -15.00
C VAL A 135 -4.21 0.57 -14.81
N SER A 136 -4.10 -0.19 -13.72
CA SER A 136 -2.96 -1.08 -13.47
C SER A 136 -2.81 -2.12 -14.59
N ALA A 137 -3.89 -2.80 -14.97
CA ALA A 137 -3.93 -3.77 -16.05
C ALA A 137 -3.54 -3.17 -17.41
N PHE A 138 -4.02 -1.96 -17.70
CA PHE A 138 -3.63 -1.22 -18.91
C PHE A 138 -2.15 -0.90 -18.95
N ILE A 139 -1.58 -0.37 -17.85
CA ILE A 139 -0.15 -0.05 -17.76
C ILE A 139 0.69 -1.31 -17.95
N PHE A 140 0.27 -2.45 -17.37
CA PHE A 140 0.97 -3.73 -17.56
C PHE A 140 0.93 -4.17 -19.02
N ALA A 141 -0.27 -4.25 -19.61
CA ALA A 141 -0.44 -4.73 -20.96
C ALA A 141 0.31 -3.85 -21.96
N TYR A 142 0.23 -2.52 -21.81
CA TYR A 142 0.99 -1.57 -22.62
C TYR A 142 2.51 -1.76 -22.46
N GLY A 143 3.00 -1.81 -21.22
CA GLY A 143 4.42 -2.03 -20.93
C GLY A 143 4.96 -3.35 -21.50
N TYR A 144 4.18 -4.42 -21.34
CA TYR A 144 4.48 -5.72 -21.91
C TYR A 144 4.56 -5.67 -23.43
N ARG A 145 3.55 -5.09 -24.08
CA ARG A 145 3.46 -4.99 -25.54
C ARG A 145 4.60 -4.17 -26.14
N CYS A 146 4.89 -3.02 -25.54
CA CYS A 146 5.78 -2.04 -26.17
C CYS A 146 7.26 -2.25 -25.82
N PHE A 147 7.57 -2.80 -24.63
CA PHE A 147 8.95 -2.92 -24.17
C PHE A 147 9.43 -4.35 -24.03
N ILE A 148 8.56 -5.29 -23.65
CA ILE A 148 8.92 -6.70 -23.42
C ILE A 148 8.71 -7.57 -24.68
N GLY A 149 7.82 -7.13 -25.58
CA GLY A 149 7.51 -7.74 -26.87
C GLY A 149 8.73 -7.91 -27.81
N PRO A 150 8.52 -8.40 -29.04
CA PRO A 150 9.64 -8.68 -29.96
C PRO A 150 10.45 -7.42 -30.28
N SER A 151 11.78 -7.55 -30.33
CA SER A 151 12.69 -6.49 -30.80
C SER A 151 12.67 -6.32 -32.31
N ARG A 152 12.89 -5.08 -32.76
CA ARG A 152 13.47 -4.87 -34.08
C ARG A 152 14.88 -5.46 -34.04
N VAL A 153 15.22 -6.26 -35.04
CA VAL A 153 16.58 -6.78 -35.18
C VAL A 153 17.43 -5.68 -35.81
N PRO A 154 18.66 -5.43 -35.35
CA PRO A 154 19.55 -4.45 -35.97
C PRO A 154 19.66 -4.68 -37.49
N TYR A 155 19.75 -3.61 -38.27
CA TYR A 155 19.80 -3.71 -39.73
C TYR A 155 20.99 -4.57 -40.23
N GLU A 156 22.14 -4.50 -39.55
CA GLU A 156 23.33 -5.29 -39.88
C GLU A 156 23.08 -6.80 -39.73
N ASP A 157 22.45 -7.21 -38.63
CA ASP A 157 22.01 -8.60 -38.37
C ASP A 157 20.90 -9.02 -39.36
N ALA A 158 20.12 -8.05 -39.83
CA ALA A 158 19.08 -8.30 -40.81
C ALA A 158 19.63 -8.55 -42.21
N GLN A 159 20.66 -7.80 -42.57
CA GLN A 159 21.38 -7.97 -43.82
C GLN A 159 22.17 -9.28 -43.85
N SER A 160 22.76 -9.71 -42.71
CA SER A 160 23.48 -10.99 -42.60
C SER A 160 22.55 -12.21 -42.76
N ASN A 161 21.28 -12.09 -42.39
CA ASN A 161 20.24 -13.12 -42.59
C ASN A 161 19.60 -13.10 -43.99
N GLY A 162 20.21 -12.42 -44.97
CA GLY A 162 19.80 -12.47 -46.37
C GLY A 162 18.66 -11.52 -46.76
N ILE A 163 18.38 -10.49 -45.96
CA ILE A 163 17.38 -9.47 -46.29
C ILE A 163 17.99 -8.43 -47.24
N ASN A 164 17.57 -8.46 -48.50
CA ASN A 164 17.96 -7.49 -49.53
C ASN A 164 17.06 -6.24 -49.50
N MET A 165 17.16 -5.45 -48.42
CA MET A 165 16.48 -4.14 -48.29
C MET A 165 17.51 -3.09 -47.90
N THR A 166 17.34 -1.82 -48.29
CA THR A 166 18.21 -0.75 -47.79
C THR A 166 17.88 -0.44 -46.33
N GLU A 167 18.82 0.14 -45.58
CA GLU A 167 18.61 0.51 -44.16
C GLU A 167 17.37 1.40 -43.98
N ALA A 168 17.18 2.38 -44.86
CA ALA A 168 15.99 3.24 -44.84
C ALA A 168 14.68 2.46 -45.09
N GLN A 169 14.70 1.47 -46.00
CA GLN A 169 13.55 0.61 -46.26
C GLN A 169 13.29 -0.33 -45.07
N TYR A 170 14.34 -0.90 -44.49
CA TYR A 170 14.23 -1.77 -43.32
C TYR A 170 13.69 -1.01 -42.11
N ASN A 171 14.17 0.21 -41.84
CA ASN A 171 13.73 1.06 -40.74
C ASN A 171 12.30 1.59 -40.92
N SER A 172 11.78 1.61 -42.17
CA SER A 172 10.39 1.95 -42.47
C SER A 172 9.38 0.80 -42.28
N LEU A 173 9.85 -0.44 -42.08
CA LEU A 173 8.96 -1.60 -41.90
C LEU A 173 8.15 -1.51 -40.58
N PRO A 174 6.88 -1.95 -40.57
CA PRO A 174 6.14 -2.18 -39.34
C PRO A 174 6.84 -3.20 -38.44
N LEU A 175 6.80 -2.99 -37.12
CA LEU A 175 7.60 -3.76 -36.16
C LEU A 175 7.39 -5.28 -36.26
N TYR A 176 6.14 -5.72 -36.42
CA TYR A 176 5.82 -7.15 -36.54
C TYR A 176 6.45 -7.78 -37.78
N LYS A 177 6.64 -7.01 -38.85
CA LYS A 177 7.24 -7.47 -40.10
C LYS A 177 8.75 -7.54 -39.95
N ALA A 178 9.38 -6.51 -39.37
CA ALA A 178 10.82 -6.53 -39.04
C ALA A 178 11.17 -7.68 -38.09
N ALA A 179 10.38 -7.88 -37.04
CA ALA A 179 10.58 -8.96 -36.05
C ALA A 179 10.26 -10.37 -36.57
N SER A 180 9.42 -10.49 -37.61
CA SER A 180 9.11 -11.79 -38.22
C SER A 180 10.20 -12.28 -39.19
N LEU A 181 11.08 -11.38 -39.64
CA LEU A 181 12.09 -11.70 -40.66
C LEU A 181 13.30 -12.42 -40.05
N ILE A 182 13.64 -12.16 -38.79
CA ILE A 182 14.72 -12.81 -38.05
C ILE A 182 14.18 -13.08 -36.65
N SER A 183 14.24 -14.34 -36.21
CA SER A 183 13.72 -14.86 -34.94
C SER A 183 13.58 -13.78 -33.85
N PRO A 184 12.36 -13.43 -33.41
CA PRO A 184 12.18 -12.29 -32.53
C PRO A 184 12.88 -12.52 -31.20
N THR A 185 13.84 -11.64 -30.89
CA THR A 185 14.46 -11.58 -29.58
C THR A 185 13.49 -10.88 -28.62
N HIS A 186 13.07 -11.60 -27.58
CA HIS A 186 12.14 -11.10 -26.57
C HIS A 186 12.85 -10.95 -25.23
N LEU A 187 12.46 -9.94 -24.47
CA LEU A 187 12.73 -9.95 -23.02
C LEU A 187 11.77 -10.96 -22.38
N VAL A 188 12.26 -11.66 -21.35
CA VAL A 188 11.40 -12.58 -20.60
C VAL A 188 10.69 -11.78 -19.53
N SER A 189 9.36 -11.78 -19.57
CA SER A 189 8.55 -11.17 -18.53
C SER A 189 8.67 -11.96 -17.23
N GLY A 190 8.42 -11.28 -16.12
CA GLY A 190 8.35 -11.91 -14.81
C GLY A 190 7.00 -12.55 -14.55
N GLY A 191 6.96 -13.42 -13.55
CA GLY A 191 5.73 -13.95 -13.00
C GLY A 191 4.92 -14.78 -14.00
N ALA A 192 3.59 -14.67 -13.94
CA ALA A 192 2.70 -15.50 -14.75
C ALA A 192 2.80 -15.19 -16.26
N SER A 193 3.16 -13.95 -16.61
CA SER A 193 3.39 -13.57 -18.01
C SER A 193 4.62 -14.24 -18.60
N GLY A 194 5.71 -14.37 -17.82
CA GLY A 194 6.88 -15.13 -18.25
C GLY A 194 6.60 -16.61 -18.44
N ILE A 195 5.87 -17.22 -17.51
CA ILE A 195 5.41 -18.62 -17.65
C ILE A 195 4.52 -18.74 -18.90
N GLY A 196 3.65 -17.76 -19.16
CA GLY A 196 2.87 -17.69 -20.40
C GLY A 196 3.73 -17.64 -21.67
N GLN A 197 4.85 -16.91 -21.65
CA GLN A 197 5.79 -16.86 -22.78
C GLN A 197 6.45 -18.21 -23.03
N VAL A 198 6.81 -18.93 -21.96
CA VAL A 198 7.34 -20.29 -22.05
C VAL A 198 6.33 -21.21 -22.74
N PHE A 199 5.07 -21.23 -22.31
CA PHE A 199 4.04 -22.05 -22.95
C PHE A 199 3.77 -21.64 -24.40
N THR A 200 3.73 -20.33 -24.68
CA THR A 200 3.61 -19.81 -26.04
C THR A 200 4.74 -20.34 -26.93
N ARG A 201 5.99 -20.31 -26.44
CA ARG A 201 7.14 -20.82 -27.19
C ARG A 201 7.06 -22.33 -27.40
N ILE A 202 6.60 -23.10 -26.41
CA ILE A 202 6.38 -24.54 -26.56
C ILE A 202 5.36 -24.85 -27.67
N VAL A 203 4.24 -24.14 -27.72
CA VAL A 203 3.22 -24.35 -28.77
C VAL A 203 3.75 -24.02 -30.16
N LEU A 204 4.51 -22.93 -30.28
CA LEU A 204 5.16 -22.55 -31.54
C LEU A 204 6.20 -23.59 -31.99
N LEU A 205 6.91 -24.23 -31.05
CA LEU A 205 7.83 -25.33 -31.31
C LEU A 205 7.14 -26.57 -31.90
N PHE A 206 5.90 -26.85 -31.51
CA PHE A 206 5.09 -27.94 -32.07
C PHE A 206 4.47 -27.60 -33.44
N GLY A 207 4.84 -26.48 -34.07
CA GLY A 207 4.42 -26.13 -35.42
C GLY A 207 3.04 -25.50 -35.53
N VAL A 208 2.41 -25.14 -34.39
CA VAL A 208 1.12 -24.43 -34.40
C VAL A 208 1.36 -22.95 -34.65
N THR A 209 1.35 -22.53 -35.92
CA THR A 209 1.54 -21.13 -36.35
C THR A 209 0.25 -20.47 -36.84
N THR A 210 -0.88 -21.18 -36.81
CA THR A 210 -2.18 -20.68 -37.28
C THR A 210 -2.77 -19.56 -36.42
N VAL A 211 -2.34 -19.45 -35.17
CA VAL A 211 -2.78 -18.43 -34.21
C VAL A 211 -1.65 -17.45 -33.95
N SER A 212 -1.96 -16.16 -33.88
CA SER A 212 -0.96 -15.14 -33.59
C SER A 212 -0.26 -15.42 -32.25
N GLN A 213 1.06 -15.20 -32.18
CA GLN A 213 1.83 -15.35 -30.94
C GLN A 213 1.25 -14.50 -29.79
N GLN A 214 0.63 -13.38 -30.12
CA GLN A 214 0.03 -12.44 -29.17
C GLN A 214 -1.22 -13.03 -28.52
N THR A 215 -2.07 -13.66 -29.34
CA THR A 215 -3.29 -14.34 -28.88
C THR A 215 -2.94 -15.59 -28.06
N LEU A 216 -1.87 -16.30 -28.42
CA LEU A 216 -1.35 -17.39 -27.58
C LEU A 216 -0.86 -16.88 -26.23
N GLN A 217 -0.12 -15.77 -26.21
CA GLN A 217 0.37 -15.17 -24.97
C GLN A 217 -0.75 -14.70 -24.07
N SER A 218 -1.77 -14.02 -24.60
CA SER A 218 -2.91 -13.55 -23.81
C SER A 218 -3.68 -14.72 -23.19
N LEU A 219 -3.88 -15.80 -23.96
CA LEU A 219 -4.52 -17.03 -23.50
C LEU A 219 -3.70 -17.69 -22.39
N PHE A 220 -2.40 -17.93 -22.61
CA PHE A 220 -1.55 -18.59 -21.62
C PHE A 220 -1.36 -17.75 -20.35
N TYR A 221 -1.25 -16.42 -20.46
CA TYR A 221 -1.24 -15.55 -19.30
C TYR A 221 -2.50 -15.72 -18.44
N PHE A 222 -3.68 -15.81 -19.06
CA PHE A 222 -4.94 -16.07 -18.35
C PHE A 222 -4.97 -17.47 -17.72
N LEU A 223 -4.60 -18.50 -18.49
CA LEU A 223 -4.62 -19.90 -18.03
C LEU A 223 -3.65 -20.15 -16.87
N VAL A 224 -2.45 -19.56 -16.91
CA VAL A 224 -1.46 -19.68 -15.82
C VAL A 224 -1.96 -18.98 -14.55
N ASN A 225 -2.69 -17.87 -14.68
CA ASN A 225 -3.26 -17.17 -13.54
C ASN A 225 -4.48 -17.86 -12.95
N LEU A 226 -5.23 -18.65 -13.72
CA LEU A 226 -6.43 -19.34 -13.23
C LEU A 226 -6.19 -20.19 -11.96
N PRO A 227 -5.19 -21.10 -11.89
CA PRO A 227 -4.91 -21.86 -10.67
C PRO A 227 -4.44 -20.97 -9.52
N ILE A 228 -3.72 -19.88 -9.80
CA ILE A 228 -3.25 -18.92 -8.79
C ILE A 228 -4.42 -18.15 -8.17
N ILE A 229 -5.38 -17.75 -9.01
CA ILE A 229 -6.63 -17.10 -8.57
C ILE A 229 -7.46 -18.06 -7.74
N ILE A 230 -7.59 -19.32 -8.14
CA ILE A 230 -8.30 -20.35 -7.36
C ILE A 230 -7.62 -20.51 -5.97
N LEU A 231 -6.30 -20.57 -5.93
CA LEU A 231 -5.55 -20.62 -4.68
C LEU A 231 -5.80 -19.37 -3.81
N GLY A 232 -5.78 -18.19 -4.42
CA GLY A 232 -6.09 -16.92 -3.77
C GLY A 232 -7.50 -16.91 -3.16
N PHE A 233 -8.49 -17.45 -3.88
CA PHE A 233 -9.88 -17.51 -3.43
C PHE A 233 -10.03 -18.35 -2.17
N ILE A 234 -9.29 -19.47 -2.09
CA ILE A 234 -9.37 -20.42 -0.99
C ILE A 234 -8.54 -19.97 0.21
N LYS A 235 -7.41 -19.28 -0.01
CA LYS A 235 -6.40 -19.05 1.04
C LYS A 235 -6.18 -17.59 1.46
N VAL A 236 -6.48 -16.61 0.60
CA VAL A 236 -6.15 -15.19 0.87
C VAL A 236 -7.40 -14.42 1.26
N GLY A 237 -8.37 -14.31 0.35
CA GLY A 237 -9.56 -13.47 0.56
C GLY A 237 -10.42 -13.41 -0.70
N LYS A 238 -11.74 -13.35 -0.53
CA LYS A 238 -12.67 -13.36 -1.67
C LYS A 238 -12.61 -12.04 -2.42
N LYS A 239 -12.54 -10.92 -1.70
CA LYS A 239 -12.52 -9.59 -2.30
C LYS A 239 -11.18 -9.33 -2.99
N PHE A 240 -10.06 -9.66 -2.34
CA PHE A 240 -8.73 -9.69 -2.97
C PHE A 240 -8.72 -10.44 -4.31
N THR A 241 -9.29 -11.64 -4.31
CA THR A 241 -9.25 -12.52 -5.48
C THR A 241 -10.14 -12.03 -6.60
N PHE A 242 -11.33 -11.51 -6.29
CA PHE A 242 -12.22 -10.94 -7.29
C PHE A 242 -11.56 -9.78 -8.04
N TYR A 243 -10.94 -8.84 -7.33
CA TYR A 243 -10.24 -7.73 -7.95
C TYR A 243 -9.01 -8.17 -8.76
N SER A 244 -8.27 -9.15 -8.26
CA SER A 244 -7.13 -9.72 -8.99
C SER A 244 -7.58 -10.43 -10.27
N LEU A 245 -8.73 -11.12 -10.25
CA LEU A 245 -9.33 -11.73 -11.44
C LEU A 245 -9.74 -10.68 -12.47
N VAL A 246 -10.35 -9.57 -12.05
CA VAL A 246 -10.69 -8.45 -12.94
C VAL A 246 -9.44 -7.90 -13.61
N ASN A 247 -8.36 -7.70 -12.84
CA ASN A 247 -7.08 -7.24 -13.38
C ASN A 247 -6.50 -8.23 -14.42
N VAL A 248 -6.42 -9.52 -14.09
CA VAL A 248 -5.89 -10.55 -14.99
C VAL A 248 -6.70 -10.66 -16.28
N LEU A 249 -8.03 -10.66 -16.16
CA LEU A 249 -8.91 -10.78 -17.32
C LEU A 249 -8.75 -9.56 -18.23
N PHE A 250 -8.71 -8.36 -17.66
CA PHE A 250 -8.53 -7.14 -18.44
C PHE A 250 -7.13 -7.06 -19.06
N THR A 251 -6.09 -7.42 -18.30
CA THR A 251 -4.70 -7.50 -18.80
C THR A 251 -4.58 -8.48 -19.96
N SER A 252 -5.17 -9.68 -19.85
CA SER A 252 -5.18 -10.68 -20.92
C SER A 252 -5.83 -10.12 -22.20
N ILE A 253 -7.01 -9.50 -22.08
CA ILE A 253 -7.71 -8.88 -23.22
C ILE A 253 -6.84 -7.77 -23.84
N LEU A 254 -6.24 -6.91 -23.03
CA LEU A 254 -5.44 -5.80 -23.53
C LEU A 254 -4.12 -6.25 -24.17
N ILE A 255 -3.50 -7.33 -23.70
CA ILE A 255 -2.32 -7.91 -24.36
C ILE A 255 -2.67 -8.32 -25.80
N ASP A 256 -3.87 -8.83 -26.06
CA ASP A 256 -4.32 -9.17 -27.42
C ASP A 256 -4.77 -7.93 -28.22
N ARG A 257 -5.43 -6.97 -27.57
CA ARG A 257 -6.15 -5.87 -28.25
C ARG A 257 -5.39 -4.56 -28.41
N ILE A 258 -4.32 -4.32 -27.65
CA ILE A 258 -3.53 -3.09 -27.82
C ILE A 258 -2.88 -3.10 -29.22
N PRO A 259 -3.19 -2.12 -30.09
CA PRO A 259 -2.63 -2.05 -31.43
C PRO A 259 -1.13 -1.81 -31.40
N GLN A 260 -0.41 -2.39 -32.36
CA GLN A 260 1.03 -2.22 -32.48
C GLN A 260 1.44 -0.74 -32.69
N SER A 261 0.60 0.04 -33.37
CA SER A 261 0.85 1.47 -33.62
C SER A 261 0.97 2.31 -32.35
N TRP A 262 0.38 1.88 -31.24
CA TRP A 262 0.50 2.58 -29.95
C TRP A 262 1.91 2.44 -29.37
N CYS A 263 2.58 1.34 -29.64
CA CYS A 263 3.95 1.16 -29.22
C CYS A 263 4.91 2.03 -30.03
N GLU A 264 4.63 2.24 -31.32
CA GLU A 264 5.49 3.00 -32.26
C GLU A 264 5.68 4.47 -31.87
N ILE A 265 4.88 4.99 -30.93
CA ILE A 265 4.99 6.34 -30.37
C ILE A 265 6.35 6.55 -29.65
N ILE A 266 6.92 5.50 -29.04
CA ILE A 266 8.20 5.58 -28.32
C ILE A 266 9.25 4.79 -29.11
N ASN A 267 10.11 5.49 -29.86
CA ASN A 267 11.14 4.89 -30.69
C ASN A 267 12.41 4.52 -29.88
N ILE A 268 12.32 3.48 -29.05
CA ILE A 268 13.45 2.92 -28.28
C ILE A 268 13.72 1.45 -28.64
N TYR A 269 13.35 1.03 -29.85
CA TYR A 269 13.34 -0.37 -30.25
C TYR A 269 14.71 -1.01 -30.36
N ASP A 270 15.69 -0.22 -30.79
CA ASP A 270 17.05 -0.66 -31.07
C ASP A 270 17.93 -0.60 -29.81
N ASP A 271 17.39 -0.16 -28.66
CA ASP A 271 18.07 -0.09 -27.38
C ASP A 271 17.44 -1.06 -26.36
N PRO A 272 17.99 -2.29 -26.24
CA PRO A 272 17.53 -3.27 -25.27
C PRO A 272 17.60 -2.79 -23.81
N LEU A 273 18.53 -1.89 -23.47
CA LEU A 273 18.66 -1.34 -22.12
C LEU A 273 17.52 -0.39 -21.81
N ALA A 274 17.23 0.55 -22.71
CA ALA A 274 16.10 1.48 -22.57
C ALA A 274 14.78 0.70 -22.43
N ARG A 275 14.62 -0.38 -23.19
CA ARG A 275 13.46 -1.26 -23.11
C ARG A 275 13.37 -2.04 -21.80
N ALA A 276 14.49 -2.57 -21.31
CA ALA A 276 14.51 -3.24 -20.00
C ALA A 276 14.09 -2.28 -18.88
N LEU A 277 14.56 -1.03 -18.92
CA LEU A 277 14.20 0.00 -17.95
C LEU A 277 12.73 0.44 -18.09
N ALA A 278 12.25 0.71 -19.31
CA ALA A 278 10.87 1.12 -19.56
C ALA A 278 9.87 -0.01 -19.24
N GLY A 279 10.21 -1.25 -19.59
CA GLY A 279 9.46 -2.45 -19.22
C GLY A 279 9.41 -2.59 -17.70
N GLY A 280 10.54 -2.47 -17.01
CA GLY A 280 10.62 -2.62 -15.55
C GLY A 280 9.84 -1.54 -14.83
N LEU A 281 9.89 -0.31 -15.33
CA LEU A 281 9.11 0.80 -14.82
C LEU A 281 7.59 0.55 -14.98
N THR A 282 7.15 0.20 -16.18
CA THR A 282 5.71 0.04 -16.47
C THR A 282 5.11 -1.17 -15.76
N THR A 283 5.74 -2.34 -15.85
CA THR A 283 5.24 -3.53 -15.12
C THR A 283 5.38 -3.35 -13.61
N GLY A 284 6.43 -2.67 -13.15
CA GLY A 284 6.63 -2.34 -11.74
C GLY A 284 5.57 -1.38 -11.18
N VAL A 285 5.21 -0.33 -11.93
CA VAL A 285 4.14 0.61 -11.55
C VAL A 285 2.81 -0.14 -11.48
N SER A 286 2.51 -0.96 -12.47
CA SER A 286 1.28 -1.75 -12.50
C SER A 286 1.16 -2.67 -11.26
N SER A 287 2.17 -3.51 -11.02
CA SER A 287 2.18 -4.44 -9.88
C SER A 287 2.22 -3.70 -8.54
N GLY A 288 2.98 -2.60 -8.45
CA GLY A 288 3.04 -1.76 -7.26
C GLY A 288 1.72 -1.08 -6.94
N MET A 289 0.97 -0.62 -7.96
CA MET A 289 -0.37 -0.03 -7.80
C MET A 289 -1.37 -1.05 -7.25
N ALA A 290 -1.44 -2.26 -7.84
CA ALA A 290 -2.33 -3.32 -7.37
C ALA A 290 -2.01 -3.71 -5.92
N LEU A 291 -0.73 -3.95 -5.61
CA LEU A 291 -0.31 -4.28 -4.24
C LEU A 291 -0.61 -3.14 -3.25
N ALA A 292 -0.47 -1.87 -3.66
CA ALA A 292 -0.79 -0.72 -2.82
C ALA A 292 -2.27 -0.65 -2.43
N ILE A 293 -3.19 -1.08 -3.30
CA ILE A 293 -4.62 -1.19 -2.97
C ILE A 293 -5.01 -2.54 -2.36
N GLY A 294 -4.06 -3.47 -2.25
CA GLY A 294 -4.24 -4.76 -1.57
C GLY A 294 -4.94 -5.76 -2.46
N THR A 295 -4.49 -5.80 -3.71
CA THR A 295 -4.88 -6.75 -4.76
C THR A 295 -3.60 -7.21 -5.44
N SER A 296 -3.71 -7.93 -6.55
CA SER A 296 -2.55 -8.36 -7.33
C SER A 296 -2.86 -8.29 -8.82
N THR A 297 -1.84 -8.03 -9.63
CA THR A 297 -1.91 -8.11 -11.10
C THR A 297 -2.07 -9.53 -11.62
N GLY A 298 -2.27 -10.51 -10.74
CA GLY A 298 -2.22 -11.94 -11.05
C GLY A 298 -0.81 -12.34 -11.45
N GLY A 299 -0.24 -13.20 -10.62
CA GLY A 299 1.09 -13.67 -10.90
C GLY A 299 1.62 -14.57 -9.82
N VAL A 300 2.85 -14.96 -10.07
CA VAL A 300 3.66 -15.76 -9.17
C VAL A 300 3.89 -15.04 -7.82
N ASP A 301 3.64 -13.74 -7.74
CA ASP A 301 3.71 -12.99 -6.48
C ASP A 301 2.72 -13.50 -5.43
N ILE A 302 1.48 -13.84 -5.82
CA ILE A 302 0.48 -14.44 -4.90
C ILE A 302 1.01 -15.78 -4.40
N LEU A 303 1.54 -16.60 -5.31
CA LEU A 303 2.11 -17.90 -4.99
C LEU A 303 3.34 -17.76 -4.07
N SER A 304 4.18 -16.75 -4.31
CA SER A 304 5.38 -16.47 -3.53
C SER A 304 5.04 -15.98 -2.12
N ILE A 305 4.03 -15.11 -1.99
CA ILE A 305 3.50 -14.67 -0.69
C ILE A 305 2.96 -15.86 0.08
N PHE A 306 2.12 -16.68 -0.55
CA PHE A 306 1.53 -17.86 0.07
C PHE A 306 2.58 -18.86 0.59
N ILE A 307 3.61 -19.16 -0.23
CA ILE A 307 4.68 -20.09 0.18
C ILE A 307 5.53 -19.48 1.30
N ALA A 308 5.85 -18.18 1.20
CA ALA A 308 6.64 -17.46 2.20
C ALA A 308 5.95 -17.42 3.57
N GLU A 309 4.64 -17.13 3.59
CA GLU A 309 3.85 -17.15 4.83
C GLU A 309 3.79 -18.55 5.45
N LYS A 310 3.56 -19.58 4.63
CA LYS A 310 3.50 -20.97 5.11
C LYS A 310 4.84 -21.46 5.67
N LYS A 311 5.97 -21.02 5.11
CA LYS A 311 7.32 -21.44 5.50
C LYS A 311 8.02 -20.48 6.46
N GLY A 312 7.40 -19.34 6.79
CA GLY A 312 8.01 -18.30 7.63
C GLY A 312 9.28 -17.69 7.03
N THR A 313 9.38 -17.66 5.70
CA THR A 313 10.57 -17.21 4.95
C THR A 313 10.24 -15.95 4.12
N THR A 314 11.23 -15.40 3.40
CA THR A 314 11.04 -14.17 2.61
C THR A 314 10.37 -14.43 1.26
N VAL A 315 9.46 -13.54 0.86
CA VAL A 315 8.74 -13.60 -0.44
C VAL A 315 9.71 -13.55 -1.62
N GLY A 316 10.72 -12.68 -1.53
CA GLY A 316 11.69 -12.47 -2.61
C GLY A 316 12.45 -13.73 -3.00
N LYS A 317 12.70 -14.67 -2.07
CA LYS A 317 13.37 -15.93 -2.37
C LYS A 317 12.58 -16.77 -3.38
N TYR A 318 11.27 -16.88 -3.21
CA TYR A 318 10.42 -17.68 -4.10
C TYR A 318 10.18 -16.99 -5.43
N SER A 319 9.98 -15.67 -5.41
CA SER A 319 9.85 -14.87 -6.64
C SER A 319 11.11 -14.99 -7.50
N LEU A 320 12.30 -14.88 -6.90
CA LEU A 320 13.57 -15.05 -7.60
C LEU A 320 13.71 -16.46 -8.21
N VAL A 321 13.41 -17.52 -7.45
CA VAL A 321 13.52 -18.89 -7.98
C VAL A 321 12.61 -19.09 -9.19
N ILE A 322 11.36 -18.66 -9.12
CA ILE A 322 10.40 -18.90 -10.20
C ILE A 322 10.74 -18.05 -11.43
N ASN A 323 11.13 -16.79 -11.25
CA ASN A 323 11.58 -15.94 -12.35
C ASN A 323 12.86 -16.50 -13.00
N THR A 324 13.84 -16.95 -12.21
CA THR A 324 15.08 -17.57 -12.74
C THR A 324 14.77 -18.85 -13.51
N CYS A 325 13.92 -19.74 -12.98
CA CYS A 325 13.49 -20.93 -13.73
C CYS A 325 12.79 -20.56 -15.03
N THR A 326 11.94 -19.53 -15.02
CA THR A 326 11.24 -19.06 -16.22
C THR A 326 12.22 -18.57 -17.29
N VAL A 327 13.20 -17.73 -16.91
CA VAL A 327 14.25 -17.25 -17.83
C VAL A 327 15.07 -18.42 -18.38
N LEU A 328 15.52 -19.34 -17.52
CA LEU A 328 16.33 -20.47 -17.95
C LEU A 328 15.59 -21.38 -18.93
N ILE A 329 14.33 -21.71 -18.63
CA ILE A 329 13.50 -22.55 -19.51
C ILE A 329 13.24 -21.83 -20.83
N TYR A 330 12.89 -20.54 -20.79
CA TYR A 330 12.63 -19.77 -22.00
C TYR A 330 13.87 -19.69 -22.89
N THR A 331 15.04 -19.38 -22.32
CA THR A 331 16.31 -19.36 -23.05
C THR A 331 16.66 -20.73 -23.63
N ALA A 332 16.47 -21.81 -22.88
CA ALA A 332 16.71 -23.17 -23.37
C ALA A 332 15.79 -23.53 -24.55
N LEU A 333 14.51 -23.16 -24.49
CA LEU A 333 13.56 -23.40 -25.59
C LEU A 333 13.90 -22.60 -26.85
N ASN A 334 14.40 -21.37 -26.70
CA ASN A 334 14.88 -20.59 -27.86
C ASN A 334 16.12 -21.21 -28.49
N PHE A 335 17.02 -21.78 -27.68
CA PHE A 335 18.21 -22.46 -28.18
C PHE A 335 17.84 -23.71 -29.00
N ILE A 336 16.82 -24.46 -28.57
CA ILE A 336 16.30 -25.63 -29.30
C ILE A 336 15.63 -25.24 -30.63
N HIS A 337 14.99 -24.07 -30.70
CA HIS A 337 14.32 -23.58 -31.91
C HIS A 337 15.27 -22.89 -32.91
N ALA A 338 16.53 -22.66 -32.55
CA ALA A 338 17.48 -22.01 -33.45
C ALA A 338 17.72 -22.92 -34.68
N PRO A 339 17.73 -22.36 -35.92
CA PRO A 339 18.02 -23.15 -37.11
C PRO A 339 19.39 -23.84 -36.96
N ALA A 340 19.46 -25.10 -37.40
CA ALA A 340 20.58 -26.03 -37.19
C ALA A 340 21.91 -25.64 -37.87
N ASP A 341 21.96 -24.45 -38.49
CA ASP A 341 23.17 -23.89 -39.07
C ASP A 341 24.08 -23.43 -37.93
N SER A 342 25.12 -24.21 -37.65
CA SER A 342 25.97 -24.10 -36.46
C SER A 342 26.64 -22.73 -36.24
N VAL A 343 26.76 -21.91 -37.29
CA VAL A 343 27.28 -20.54 -37.23
C VAL A 343 26.20 -19.56 -36.76
N LEU A 344 24.99 -19.65 -37.32
CA LEU A 344 23.84 -18.84 -36.89
C LEU A 344 23.40 -19.22 -35.47
N ALA A 345 23.52 -20.48 -35.06
CA ALA A 345 23.20 -20.92 -33.70
C ALA A 345 24.09 -20.25 -32.62
N PHE A 346 25.37 -19.97 -32.93
CA PHE A 346 26.29 -19.34 -31.98
C PHE A 346 26.06 -17.82 -31.88
N GLU A 347 25.83 -17.13 -33.01
CA GLU A 347 25.45 -15.70 -33.04
C GLU A 347 24.04 -15.46 -32.44
N ASN A 348 23.10 -16.37 -32.72
CA ASN A 348 21.79 -16.37 -32.06
C ASN A 348 21.90 -16.71 -30.57
N GLY A 349 22.88 -17.52 -30.16
CA GLY A 349 23.13 -17.87 -28.77
C GLY A 349 23.67 -16.70 -27.95
N SER A 350 24.62 -15.93 -28.51
CA SER A 350 25.20 -14.75 -27.84
C SER A 350 24.19 -13.60 -27.71
N SER A 351 23.34 -13.38 -28.72
CA SER A 351 22.24 -12.41 -28.66
C SER A 351 21.16 -12.81 -27.65
N GLN A 352 20.80 -14.10 -27.56
CA GLN A 352 19.87 -14.62 -26.55
C GLN A 352 20.40 -14.48 -25.12
N LEU A 353 21.70 -14.78 -24.90
CA LEU A 353 22.33 -14.60 -23.61
C LEU A 353 22.34 -13.12 -23.21
N THR A 354 22.64 -12.24 -24.16
CA THR A 354 22.58 -10.78 -23.95
C THR A 354 21.17 -10.32 -23.54
N MET A 355 20.11 -10.82 -24.19
CA MET A 355 18.72 -10.51 -23.81
C MET A 355 18.34 -11.05 -22.43
N SER A 356 18.92 -12.17 -22.00
CA SER A 356 18.73 -12.67 -20.63
C SER A 356 19.37 -11.76 -19.58
N LEU A 357 20.53 -11.14 -19.88
CA LEU A 357 21.14 -10.14 -18.99
C LEU A 357 20.27 -8.88 -18.89
N TYR A 358 19.74 -8.39 -20.02
CA TYR A 358 18.77 -7.28 -20.01
C TYR A 358 17.49 -7.63 -19.24
N THR A 359 17.05 -8.88 -19.28
CA THR A 359 15.93 -9.37 -18.46
C THR A 359 16.23 -9.25 -16.95
N ILE A 360 17.47 -9.50 -16.51
CA ILE A 360 17.86 -9.31 -15.11
C ILE A 360 17.75 -7.82 -14.73
N ILE A 361 18.22 -6.91 -15.59
CA ILE A 361 18.10 -5.46 -15.36
C ILE A 361 16.62 -5.06 -15.27
N TYR A 362 15.79 -5.58 -16.17
CA TYR A 362 14.34 -5.42 -16.16
C TYR A 362 13.73 -5.86 -14.80
N PHE A 363 14.08 -7.03 -14.28
CA PHE A 363 13.61 -7.50 -12.97
C PHE A 363 14.08 -6.63 -11.81
N CYS A 364 15.34 -6.20 -11.82
CA CYS A 364 15.87 -5.30 -10.81
C CYS A 364 15.09 -3.97 -10.79
N CYS A 365 14.84 -3.38 -11.97
CA CYS A 365 14.06 -2.17 -12.10
C CYS A 365 12.61 -2.37 -11.62
N GLN A 366 11.94 -3.43 -12.07
CA GLN A 366 10.58 -3.79 -11.64
C GLN A 366 10.49 -3.91 -10.11
N THR A 367 11.43 -4.63 -9.49
CA THR A 367 11.44 -4.87 -8.04
C THR A 367 11.61 -3.56 -7.27
N LEU A 368 12.50 -2.67 -7.70
CA LEU A 368 12.70 -1.36 -7.06
C LEU A 368 11.43 -0.50 -7.10
N ILE A 369 10.69 -0.51 -8.21
CA ILE A 369 9.44 0.25 -8.34
C ILE A 369 8.34 -0.36 -7.47
N VAL A 370 8.18 -1.69 -7.51
CA VAL A 370 7.20 -2.41 -6.68
C VAL A 370 7.47 -2.15 -5.20
N ASP A 371 8.71 -2.26 -4.74
CA ASP A 371 9.06 -2.05 -3.34
C ASP A 371 8.80 -0.60 -2.90
N ASN A 372 9.02 0.38 -3.77
CA ASN A 372 8.73 1.77 -3.46
C ASN A 372 7.23 2.05 -3.33
N LEU A 373 6.40 1.45 -4.20
CA LEU A 373 4.94 1.64 -4.20
C LEU A 373 4.22 0.78 -3.16
N ASN A 374 4.72 -0.43 -2.88
CA ASN A 374 4.14 -1.35 -1.91
C ASN A 374 4.47 -0.90 -0.48
N THR A 375 3.65 0.00 0.04
CA THR A 375 3.79 0.54 1.41
C THR A 375 3.09 -0.32 2.47
N LYS A 376 2.22 -1.26 2.08
CA LYS A 376 1.40 -2.05 3.02
C LYS A 376 2.22 -3.02 3.88
N ASN A 377 3.32 -3.55 3.36
CA ASN A 377 4.14 -4.54 4.05
C ASN A 377 5.33 -3.95 4.82
N LYS A 378 5.52 -2.62 4.81
CA LYS A 378 6.62 -1.96 5.51
C LYS A 378 6.24 -1.68 6.96
N LYS A 379 7.11 -2.03 7.90
CA LYS A 379 6.95 -1.74 9.33
C LYS A 379 7.76 -0.50 9.69
N THR A 380 7.25 0.31 10.61
CA THR A 380 7.91 1.53 11.04
C THR A 380 7.78 1.67 12.54
N GLU A 381 8.93 1.78 13.20
CA GLU A 381 9.00 2.10 14.61
C GLU A 381 8.84 3.61 14.80
N LEU A 382 7.93 3.98 15.68
CA LEU A 382 7.74 5.34 16.15
C LEU A 382 8.27 5.42 17.58
N GLN A 383 9.24 6.30 17.80
CA GLN A 383 9.71 6.67 19.13
C GLN A 383 9.16 8.05 19.46
N ILE A 384 8.28 8.11 20.46
CA ILE A 384 7.48 9.29 20.75
C ILE A 384 7.90 9.81 22.12
N PHE A 385 8.41 11.04 22.13
CA PHE A 385 8.83 11.74 23.33
C PHE A 385 7.73 12.76 23.67
N THR A 386 7.03 12.53 24.78
CA THR A 386 5.87 13.35 25.17
C THR A 386 5.83 13.56 26.68
N THR A 387 5.24 14.68 27.11
CA THR A 387 4.92 14.94 28.51
C THR A 387 3.51 14.45 28.88
N SER A 388 2.72 14.04 27.89
CA SER A 388 1.33 13.62 28.09
C SER A 388 1.22 12.17 28.51
N LYS A 389 0.76 11.94 29.75
CA LYS A 389 0.45 10.60 30.28
C LYS A 389 -0.70 9.87 29.56
N ILE A 390 -1.48 10.58 28.74
CA ILE A 390 -2.66 10.02 28.04
C ILE A 390 -2.28 9.44 26.66
N MET A 391 -1.08 9.76 26.15
CA MET A 391 -0.66 9.41 24.79
C MET A 391 -0.71 7.89 24.53
N ASN A 392 -0.23 7.08 25.48
CA ASN A 392 -0.25 5.61 25.35
C ASN A 392 -1.67 5.06 25.17
N ARG A 393 -2.65 5.52 25.97
CA ARG A 393 -4.05 5.11 25.86
C ARG A 393 -4.63 5.49 24.50
N VAL A 394 -4.33 6.69 24.01
CA VAL A 394 -4.81 7.14 22.69
C VAL A 394 -4.25 6.26 21.58
N LEU A 395 -3.00 5.82 21.67
CA LEU A 395 -2.39 4.96 20.68
C LEU A 395 -2.97 3.54 20.69
N ILE A 396 -3.11 2.94 21.87
CA ILE A 396 -3.71 1.61 22.03
C ILE A 396 -5.17 1.59 21.55
N HIS A 397 -5.92 2.68 21.76
CA HIS A 397 -7.30 2.78 21.27
C HIS A 397 -7.39 3.16 19.78
N GLY A 398 -6.39 3.86 19.25
CA GLY A 398 -6.37 4.32 17.86
C GLY A 398 -5.84 3.30 16.87
N PHE A 399 -5.01 2.37 17.33
CA PHE A 399 -4.30 1.39 16.51
C PHE A 399 -4.29 0.01 17.18
N PRO A 400 -4.39 -1.08 16.40
CA PRO A 400 -4.38 -2.45 16.93
C PRO A 400 -2.97 -2.93 17.28
N HIS A 401 -2.09 -2.04 17.78
CA HIS A 401 -0.69 -2.33 18.07
C HIS A 401 -0.39 -2.04 19.54
N ALA A 402 0.39 -2.92 20.17
CA ALA A 402 0.91 -2.68 21.51
C ALA A 402 2.00 -1.60 21.47
N CYS A 403 2.13 -0.85 22.57
CA CYS A 403 3.21 0.11 22.76
C CYS A 403 3.91 -0.12 24.10
N THR A 404 5.21 0.13 24.14
CA THR A 404 6.04 0.09 25.35
C THR A 404 6.29 1.51 25.82
N VAL A 405 6.18 1.75 27.13
CA VAL A 405 6.44 3.07 27.73
C VAL A 405 7.69 2.99 28.60
N GLN A 406 8.57 3.97 28.45
CA GLN A 406 9.78 4.13 29.25
C GLN A 406 9.80 5.54 29.84
N ASP A 407 10.11 5.64 31.13
CA ASP A 407 10.31 6.94 31.78
C ASP A 407 11.68 7.51 31.41
N ALA A 408 11.70 8.80 31.09
CA ALA A 408 12.90 9.53 30.71
C ALA A 408 12.87 10.95 31.26
N ARG A 409 13.98 11.65 31.08
CA ARG A 409 14.15 13.04 31.51
C ARG A 409 14.83 13.82 30.39
N GLY A 410 14.35 15.03 30.11
CA GLY A 410 14.97 15.89 29.12
C GLY A 410 16.39 16.26 29.54
N GLY A 411 17.39 16.01 28.69
CA GLY A 411 18.79 16.28 29.03
C GLY A 411 19.08 17.77 29.27
N PHE A 412 18.38 18.66 28.55
CA PHE A 412 18.48 20.10 28.74
C PHE A 412 17.44 20.63 29.74
N SER A 413 16.17 20.26 29.58
CA SER A 413 15.08 20.83 30.38
C SER A 413 15.00 20.26 31.80
N GLY A 414 15.55 19.08 32.05
CA GLY A 414 15.39 18.37 33.32
C GLY A 414 13.94 17.98 33.63
N THR A 415 13.01 18.12 32.67
CA THR A 415 11.59 17.78 32.88
C THR A 415 11.38 16.27 32.66
N PRO A 416 10.58 15.60 33.51
CA PRO A 416 10.20 14.22 33.26
C PRO A 416 9.37 14.13 31.98
N LEU A 417 9.65 13.12 31.16
CA LEU A 417 8.94 12.83 29.92
C LEU A 417 8.84 11.32 29.74
N SER A 418 7.84 10.86 29.00
CA SER A 418 7.70 9.46 28.64
C SER A 418 8.15 9.25 27.19
N VAL A 419 8.94 8.19 26.98
CA VAL A 419 9.29 7.68 25.66
C VAL A 419 8.39 6.49 25.36
N ILE A 420 7.61 6.59 24.29
CA ILE A 420 6.70 5.54 23.84
C ILE A 420 7.26 4.93 22.58
N TYR A 421 7.50 3.62 22.61
CA TYR A 421 7.90 2.83 21.46
C TYR A 421 6.68 2.10 20.93
N VAL A 422 6.37 2.30 19.65
CA VAL A 422 5.30 1.56 18.98
C VAL A 422 5.75 1.22 17.57
N VAL A 423 5.58 -0.03 17.17
CA VAL A 423 5.74 -0.41 15.77
C VAL A 423 4.36 -0.40 15.12
N VAL A 424 4.22 0.35 14.04
CA VAL A 424 3.00 0.44 13.24
C VAL A 424 3.29 0.06 11.79
N SER A 425 2.25 -0.19 11.01
CA SER A 425 2.40 -0.32 9.56
C SER A 425 2.73 1.03 8.96
N HIS A 426 3.56 1.06 7.90
CA HIS A 426 4.00 2.31 7.27
C HIS A 426 2.83 3.18 6.76
N SER A 427 1.74 2.54 6.33
CA SER A 427 0.49 3.21 5.93
C SER A 427 -0.20 3.94 7.08
N GLU A 428 0.02 3.53 8.33
CA GLU A 428 -0.60 4.10 9.53
C GLU A 428 0.17 5.29 10.10
N VAL A 429 1.45 5.43 9.77
CA VAL A 429 2.37 6.46 10.31
C VAL A 429 1.78 7.87 10.22
N LYS A 430 1.25 8.25 9.05
CA LYS A 430 0.65 9.60 8.86
C LYS A 430 -0.56 9.83 9.77
N LYS A 431 -1.40 8.80 9.94
CA LYS A 431 -2.58 8.87 10.82
C LYS A 431 -2.14 8.94 12.28
N ALA A 432 -1.13 8.15 12.66
CA ALA A 432 -0.56 8.11 14.00
C ALA A 432 0.03 9.46 14.41
N ILE A 433 0.91 10.03 13.58
CA ILE A 433 1.52 11.36 13.81
C ILE A 433 0.44 12.44 13.95
N LYS A 434 -0.60 12.41 13.10
CA LYS A 434 -1.69 13.39 13.16
C LYS A 434 -2.46 13.32 14.48
N ILE A 435 -2.76 12.11 14.96
CA ILE A 435 -3.45 11.89 16.23
C ILE A 435 -2.55 12.34 17.39
N MET A 436 -1.27 11.94 17.41
CA MET A 436 -0.31 12.31 18.43
C MET A 436 -0.16 13.83 18.56
N ARG A 437 0.01 14.54 17.44
CA ARG A 437 0.09 16.01 17.41
C ARG A 437 -1.20 16.71 17.84
N THR A 438 -2.34 16.04 17.76
CA THR A 438 -3.62 16.57 18.26
C THR A 438 -3.70 16.48 19.80
N VAL A 439 -3.09 15.44 20.39
CA VAL A 439 -3.03 15.23 21.84
C VAL A 439 -1.96 16.11 22.49
N ASP A 440 -0.75 16.08 21.93
CA ASP A 440 0.39 16.88 22.39
C ASP A 440 1.05 17.56 21.19
N PRO A 441 0.79 18.86 20.98
CA PRO A 441 1.43 19.62 19.89
C PRO A 441 2.95 19.68 20.01
N ASN A 442 3.50 19.55 21.22
CA ASN A 442 4.93 19.66 21.51
C ASN A 442 5.65 18.29 21.50
N CYS A 443 4.95 17.19 21.20
CA CYS A 443 5.60 15.89 21.16
C CYS A 443 6.66 15.83 20.04
N PHE A 444 7.79 15.21 20.35
CA PHE A 444 8.83 14.90 19.38
C PHE A 444 8.68 13.44 18.96
N ILE A 445 8.69 13.17 17.66
CA ILE A 445 8.43 11.83 17.11
C ILE A 445 9.58 11.48 16.17
N SER A 446 10.33 10.44 16.50
CA SER A 446 11.31 9.81 15.62
C SER A 446 10.65 8.69 14.84
N VAL A 447 10.92 8.62 13.54
CA VAL A 447 10.35 7.63 12.62
C VAL A 447 11.49 6.79 12.07
N ILE A 448 11.55 5.52 12.47
CA ILE A 448 12.64 4.61 12.12
C ILE A 448 12.08 3.50 11.24
N ALA A 449 12.68 3.33 10.06
CA ALA A 449 12.31 2.23 9.16
C ALA A 449 12.79 0.90 9.75
N THR A 450 11.86 -0.01 10.05
CA THR A 450 12.15 -1.30 10.66
C THR A 450 12.06 -2.40 9.61
N LYS A 451 13.16 -3.15 9.42
CA LYS A 451 13.18 -4.25 8.42
C LYS A 451 12.25 -5.39 8.79
N GLN A 452 12.29 -5.86 10.04
CA GLN A 452 11.50 -7.00 10.49
C GLN A 452 11.15 -6.87 11.98
N VAL A 453 9.98 -7.38 12.33
CA VAL A 453 9.51 -7.52 13.72
C VAL A 453 9.10 -8.96 13.93
N TYR A 454 9.59 -9.57 15.00
CA TYR A 454 9.25 -10.92 15.43
C TYR A 454 8.24 -10.85 16.58
N GLY A 455 7.25 -11.75 16.59
CA GLY A 455 6.18 -11.79 17.60
C GLY A 455 4.79 -11.46 17.04
N LYS A 456 3.86 -11.12 17.93
CA LYS A 456 2.45 -10.83 17.60
C LYS A 456 2.31 -9.41 17.03
N PHE A 457 2.61 -9.23 15.75
CA PHE A 457 2.31 -8.01 15.01
C PHE A 457 1.05 -8.22 14.18
N TYR A 458 0.00 -7.44 14.46
CA TYR A 458 -1.27 -7.59 13.76
C TYR A 458 -1.25 -6.79 12.45
N ILE A 459 -1.34 -7.49 11.32
CA ILE A 459 -1.64 -6.86 10.02
C ILE A 459 -3.09 -7.21 9.72
N LYS A 460 -3.90 -6.21 9.38
CA LYS A 460 -5.28 -6.46 8.94
C LYS A 460 -5.23 -7.40 7.74
N PRO A 461 -5.87 -8.59 7.80
CA PRO A 461 -5.88 -9.52 6.68
C PRO A 461 -6.58 -8.90 5.47
N LEU A 462 -6.18 -9.33 4.28
CA LEU A 462 -6.85 -8.96 3.03
C LEU A 462 -8.23 -9.65 3.02
N GLU A 463 -9.31 -8.87 2.93
CA GLU A 463 -10.70 -9.39 2.88
C GLU A 463 -11.03 -10.04 1.53
#